data_AF-E8PJT9-F1
#
_entry.id   AF-E8PJT9-F1
#
_cell.length_a   1.000
_cell.length_b   1.000
_cell.length_c   1.000
_cell.angle_alpha   90.00
_cell.angle_beta   90.00
_cell.angle_gamma   90.00
#
_symmetry.space_group_name_H-M   'P 1'
#
loop_
_entity.id
_entity.type
_entity.pdbx_description
1 polymer ?
#
loop_
_entity_poly.entity_id
_entity_poly.type
_entity_poly.pdbx_seq_one_letter_code
_entity_poly.pdbx_strand_id
1 'polypeptide(L)'
;MFRLRYRSPGQETLLLPLPQSLPGQKVGDLFLSRRPEEVYEAQGNLLARFSLSEGEVLEVRFPLKTEPLKHLPPWGKTLLFEPPEAWPGILAHKGHKVERAFGFLLSGQPHAWYLVDGLPLDPLLYQTLQENPTHLLPLGVAPEPHLYLGGHEGKRLLLLRTPWPGGEEPLWQQLHPLGFQPLPFLRGLAFASLGVSALGLATGPWFYLPYLGALILQQGPALKKLFLRTPRHVLESLFFHAFALSVTVNPRPELGLGYLALFLWNRLRPSAATPKESPEEA
;
A
#
# COMPACT_ATOMS: atom_id res chain seq x y z
N MET A 1 10.23 3.67 -13.11
CA MET A 1 9.29 3.38 -14.21
C MET A 1 8.34 2.30 -13.74
N PHE A 2 7.07 2.40 -14.12
CA PHE A 2 6.01 1.45 -13.79
C PHE A 2 5.32 0.96 -15.06
N ARG A 3 4.61 -0.15 -14.92
CA ARG A 3 3.78 -0.76 -15.95
C ARG A 3 2.41 -1.10 -15.38
N LEU A 4 1.36 -0.60 -16.00
CA LEU A 4 0.02 -1.15 -15.83
C LEU A 4 -0.20 -2.25 -16.86
N ARG A 5 -0.89 -3.31 -16.46
CA ARG A 5 -1.22 -4.45 -17.30
C ARG A 5 -2.69 -4.80 -17.18
N TYR A 6 -3.30 -5.07 -18.32
CA TYR A 6 -4.65 -5.60 -18.45
C TYR A 6 -4.61 -6.76 -19.44
N ARG A 7 -5.25 -7.88 -19.09
CA ARG A 7 -5.46 -9.01 -20.00
C ARG A 7 -6.95 -9.17 -20.22
N SER A 8 -7.35 -9.10 -21.48
CA SER A 8 -8.76 -9.24 -21.85
C SER A 8 -9.21 -10.70 -21.69
N PRO A 9 -10.31 -10.96 -20.95
CA PRO A 9 -10.86 -12.30 -20.81
C PRO A 9 -11.65 -12.78 -22.04
N GLY A 10 -11.92 -11.92 -23.02
CA GLY A 10 -12.77 -12.22 -24.18
C GLY A 10 -12.64 -11.16 -25.27
N GLN A 11 -13.53 -11.16 -26.26
CA GLN A 11 -13.60 -10.05 -27.21
C GLN A 11 -14.42 -8.91 -26.61
N GLU A 12 -13.81 -7.73 -26.41
CA GLU A 12 -14.47 -6.61 -25.75
C GLU A 12 -13.95 -5.24 -26.23
N THR A 13 -14.77 -4.21 -26.05
CA THR A 13 -14.35 -2.82 -26.12
C THR A 13 -14.33 -2.26 -24.72
N LEU A 14 -13.16 -1.79 -24.30
CA LEU A 14 -12.90 -1.37 -22.93
C LEU A 14 -12.45 0.08 -22.88
N LEU A 15 -12.94 0.78 -21.87
CA LEU A 15 -12.48 2.12 -21.51
C LEU A 15 -11.57 2.00 -20.29
N LEU A 16 -10.30 2.36 -20.43
CA LEU A 16 -9.32 2.28 -19.33
C LEU A 16 -8.80 3.68 -18.96
N PRO A 17 -8.67 3.98 -17.65
CA PRO A 17 -8.06 5.22 -17.20
C PRO A 17 -6.55 5.21 -17.45
N LEU A 18 -6.03 6.24 -18.10
CA LEU A 18 -4.60 6.42 -18.29
C LEU A 18 -3.96 7.15 -17.10
N PRO A 19 -2.71 6.83 -16.72
CA PRO A 19 -1.97 7.58 -15.73
C PRO A 19 -1.81 9.05 -16.14
N GLN A 20 -2.02 9.96 -15.19
CA GLN A 20 -1.93 11.41 -15.42
C GLN A 20 -1.30 12.12 -14.22
N SER A 21 -0.75 13.31 -14.46
CA SER A 21 -0.21 14.15 -13.38
C SER A 21 -1.36 14.79 -12.60
N LEU A 22 -1.32 14.63 -11.27
CA LEU A 22 -2.35 15.06 -10.32
C LEU A 22 -1.66 15.52 -9.03
N PRO A 23 -2.35 16.22 -8.10
CA PRO A 23 -1.76 16.52 -6.80
C PRO A 23 -1.16 15.28 -6.14
N GLY A 24 0.12 15.36 -5.73
CA GLY A 24 0.86 14.25 -5.12
C GLY A 24 1.47 13.24 -6.09
N GLN A 25 1.27 13.39 -7.41
CA GLN A 25 1.88 12.52 -8.43
C GLN A 25 2.23 13.24 -9.73
N LYS A 26 3.41 12.97 -10.26
CA LYS A 26 3.87 13.43 -11.58
C LYS A 26 4.13 12.23 -12.47
N VAL A 27 3.38 12.16 -13.56
CA VAL A 27 3.47 11.13 -14.59
C VAL A 27 4.24 11.68 -15.78
N GLY A 28 5.29 10.98 -16.21
CA GLY A 28 6.04 11.29 -17.43
C GLY A 28 5.37 10.69 -18.66
N ASP A 29 6.11 10.65 -19.78
CA ASP A 29 5.58 10.15 -21.05
C ASP A 29 5.03 8.72 -20.95
N LEU A 30 3.86 8.53 -21.56
CA LEU A 30 3.18 7.25 -21.61
C LEU A 30 3.65 6.46 -22.83
N PHE A 31 4.10 5.24 -22.62
CA PHE A 31 4.26 4.25 -23.67
C PHE A 31 3.07 3.29 -23.63
N LEU A 32 2.30 3.26 -24.71
CA LEU A 32 1.18 2.34 -24.89
C LEU A 32 1.60 1.20 -25.82
N SER A 33 1.43 -0.05 -25.38
CA SER A 33 1.68 -1.22 -26.23
C SER A 33 0.76 -1.32 -27.44
N ARG A 34 -0.40 -0.66 -27.39
CA ARG A 34 -1.37 -0.53 -28.48
C ARG A 34 -1.81 0.92 -28.62
N ARG A 35 -2.12 1.30 -29.86
CA ARG A 35 -2.73 2.60 -30.13
C ARG A 35 -4.21 2.54 -29.70
N PRO A 36 -4.67 3.48 -28.85
CA PRO A 36 -6.08 3.58 -28.51
C PRO A 36 -6.88 4.06 -29.72
N GLU A 37 -8.14 3.64 -29.80
CA GLU A 37 -9.09 4.13 -30.80
C GLU A 37 -9.43 5.60 -30.55
N GLU A 38 -9.57 5.94 -29.27
CA GLU A 38 -9.93 7.27 -28.81
C GLU A 38 -9.26 7.55 -27.47
N VAL A 39 -8.84 8.80 -27.27
CA VAL A 39 -8.36 9.31 -25.98
C VAL A 39 -9.08 10.62 -25.71
N TYR A 40 -9.67 10.75 -24.53
CA TYR A 40 -10.40 11.95 -24.15
C TYR A 40 -10.35 12.18 -22.64
N GLU A 41 -10.61 13.42 -22.24
CA GLU A 41 -10.75 13.79 -20.83
C GLU A 41 -12.23 13.85 -20.45
N ALA A 42 -12.60 13.18 -19.36
CA ALA A 42 -13.95 13.21 -18.81
C ALA A 42 -13.90 13.27 -17.29
N GLN A 43 -14.58 14.26 -16.70
CA GLN A 43 -14.66 14.45 -15.24
C GLN A 43 -13.26 14.50 -14.57
N GLY A 44 -12.27 15.05 -15.27
CA GLY A 44 -10.88 15.10 -14.81
C GLY A 44 -10.12 13.77 -14.91
N ASN A 45 -10.65 12.76 -15.59
CA ASN A 45 -9.94 11.53 -15.88
C ASN A 45 -9.49 11.51 -17.35
N LEU A 46 -8.25 11.11 -17.60
CA LEU A 46 -7.79 10.78 -18.94
C LEU A 46 -8.17 9.34 -19.24
N LEU A 47 -9.06 9.14 -20.21
CA LEU A 47 -9.60 7.82 -20.56
C LEU A 47 -9.18 7.44 -21.99
N ALA A 48 -8.93 6.16 -22.21
CA ALA A 48 -8.59 5.62 -23.52
C ALA A 48 -9.43 4.39 -23.85
N ARG A 49 -9.99 4.38 -25.06
CA ARG A 49 -10.78 3.26 -25.59
C ARG A 49 -9.89 2.30 -26.37
N PHE A 50 -10.05 1.02 -26.10
CA PHE A 50 -9.38 -0.07 -26.80
C PHE A 50 -10.40 -1.13 -27.19
N SER A 51 -10.30 -1.66 -28.40
CA SER A 51 -10.94 -2.92 -28.79
C SER A 51 -9.92 -4.04 -28.71
N LEU A 52 -10.24 -5.07 -27.93
CA LEU A 52 -9.32 -6.16 -27.60
C LEU A 52 -9.89 -7.50 -28.05
N SER A 53 -8.98 -8.37 -28.48
CA SER A 53 -9.28 -9.78 -28.74
C SER A 53 -9.09 -10.62 -27.49
N GLU A 54 -9.68 -11.82 -27.47
CA GLU A 54 -9.53 -12.76 -26.36
C GLU A 54 -8.06 -13.03 -26.03
N GLY A 55 -7.70 -12.88 -24.75
CA GLY A 55 -6.35 -13.12 -24.25
C GLY A 55 -5.34 -12.03 -24.59
N GLU A 56 -5.73 -10.99 -25.33
CA GLU A 56 -4.86 -9.86 -25.66
C GLU A 56 -4.43 -9.11 -24.39
N VAL A 57 -3.17 -8.66 -24.40
CA VAL A 57 -2.55 -7.98 -23.26
C VAL A 57 -2.27 -6.54 -23.62
N LEU A 58 -2.91 -5.62 -22.91
CA LEU A 58 -2.54 -4.22 -22.89
C LEU A 58 -1.52 -3.95 -21.79
N GLU A 59 -0.50 -3.20 -22.17
CA GLU A 59 0.48 -2.59 -21.27
C GLU A 59 0.56 -1.08 -21.48
N VAL A 60 0.63 -0.35 -20.36
CA VAL A 60 0.99 1.08 -20.31
C VAL A 60 2.20 1.23 -19.42
N ARG A 61 3.28 1.82 -19.94
CA ARG A 61 4.51 2.05 -19.20
C ARG A 61 4.76 3.54 -19.03
N PHE A 62 5.18 3.94 -17.84
CA PHE A 62 5.32 5.36 -17.52
C PHE A 62 6.33 5.60 -16.38
N PRO A 63 7.09 6.70 -16.43
CA PRO A 63 7.75 7.23 -15.24
C PRO A 63 6.70 7.79 -14.27
N LEU A 64 6.84 7.49 -12.98
CA LEU A 64 6.02 8.06 -11.91
C LEU A 64 6.94 8.59 -10.82
N LYS A 65 6.73 9.86 -10.46
CA LYS A 65 7.27 10.46 -9.23
C LYS A 65 6.09 10.79 -8.34
N THR A 66 6.17 10.42 -7.08
CA THR A 66 5.11 10.67 -6.10
C THR A 66 5.65 11.52 -4.98
N GLU A 67 4.79 12.39 -4.47
CA GLU A 67 5.11 13.33 -3.39
C GLU A 67 4.06 13.18 -2.29
N PRO A 68 4.46 13.30 -1.02
CA PRO A 68 3.51 13.26 0.08
C PRO A 68 2.59 14.48 0.02
N LEU A 69 1.29 14.27 0.17
CA LEU A 69 0.33 15.34 0.42
C LEU A 69 0.08 15.45 1.92
N LYS A 70 0.14 16.68 2.42
CA LYS A 70 -0.11 16.98 3.83
C LYS A 70 -0.97 18.22 3.92
N HIS A 71 -2.28 17.99 3.96
CA HIS A 71 -3.23 19.05 4.24
C HIS A 71 -3.88 18.79 5.61
N LEU A 72 -4.21 19.87 6.29
CA LEU A 72 -5.01 19.85 7.51
C LEU A 72 -6.42 20.28 7.11
N PRO A 73 -7.28 19.34 6.68
CA PRO A 73 -8.62 19.71 6.25
C PRO A 73 -9.43 20.22 7.44
N PRO A 74 -10.37 21.15 7.21
CA PRO A 74 -11.22 21.70 8.28
C PRO A 74 -12.07 20.62 8.95
N TRP A 75 -12.41 19.55 8.22
CA TRP A 75 -13.23 18.44 8.70
C TRP A 75 -12.45 17.33 9.42
N GLY A 76 -11.11 17.30 9.36
CA GLY A 76 -10.30 16.17 9.82
C GLY A 76 -10.49 15.85 11.32
N LYS A 77 -10.60 16.88 12.17
CA LYS A 77 -10.82 16.70 13.61
C LYS A 77 -12.21 16.16 13.93
N THR A 78 -13.22 16.55 13.16
CA THR A 78 -14.61 16.14 13.40
C THR A 78 -14.82 14.66 13.10
N LEU A 79 -14.04 14.09 12.18
CA LEU A 79 -14.11 12.67 11.84
C LEU A 79 -13.53 11.74 12.91
N LEU A 80 -12.63 12.24 13.77
CA LEU A 80 -11.95 11.41 14.78
C LEU A 80 -12.91 10.78 15.81
N PHE A 81 -14.11 11.34 15.95
CA PHE A 81 -15.15 10.87 16.87
C PHE A 81 -16.16 9.93 16.19
N GLU A 82 -16.00 9.70 14.89
CA GLU A 82 -16.95 8.96 14.06
C GLU A 82 -16.29 7.70 13.50
N PRO A 83 -17.04 6.62 13.25
CA PRO A 83 -16.50 5.42 12.64
C PRO A 83 -15.93 5.72 11.23
N PRO A 84 -14.71 5.26 10.89
CA PRO A 84 -14.06 5.54 9.61
C PRO A 84 -14.93 5.26 8.38
N GLU A 85 -15.73 4.21 8.43
CA GLU A 85 -16.60 3.76 7.34
C GLU A 85 -17.71 4.78 7.02
N ALA A 86 -18.13 5.58 8.00
CA ALA A 86 -19.19 6.58 7.86
C ALA A 86 -18.69 7.95 7.37
N TRP A 87 -17.39 8.22 7.44
CA TRP A 87 -16.80 9.52 7.11
C TRP A 87 -17.25 10.11 5.76
N PRO A 88 -17.20 9.37 4.62
CA PRO A 88 -17.66 9.94 3.34
C PRO A 88 -19.12 10.38 3.39
N GLY A 89 -20.00 9.62 4.05
CA GLY A 89 -21.42 9.96 4.19
C GLY A 89 -21.66 11.17 5.07
N ILE A 90 -20.96 11.26 6.20
CA ILE A 90 -21.03 12.41 7.11
C ILE A 90 -20.59 13.69 6.39
N LEU A 91 -19.51 13.62 5.61
CA LEU A 91 -19.01 14.77 4.87
C LEU A 91 -19.93 15.19 3.73
N ALA A 92 -20.47 14.22 2.98
CA ALA A 92 -21.45 14.51 1.94
C ALA A 92 -22.72 15.17 2.52
N HIS A 93 -23.22 14.69 3.67
CA HIS A 93 -24.36 15.31 4.36
C HIS A 93 -24.04 16.74 4.84
N LYS A 94 -22.77 17.03 5.16
CA LYS A 94 -22.28 18.36 5.50
C LYS A 94 -22.01 19.26 4.28
N GLY A 95 -22.35 18.81 3.08
CA GLY A 95 -22.26 19.58 1.84
C GLY A 95 -20.88 19.54 1.15
N HIS A 96 -19.97 18.68 1.61
CA HIS A 96 -18.67 18.50 0.94
C HIS A 96 -18.82 17.69 -0.35
N LYS A 97 -18.02 18.00 -1.37
CA LYS A 97 -17.99 17.22 -2.60
C LYS A 97 -17.16 15.95 -2.34
N VAL A 98 -17.82 14.79 -2.39
CA VAL A 98 -17.18 13.48 -2.19
C VAL A 98 -17.11 12.73 -3.51
N GLU A 99 -15.91 12.26 -3.85
CA GLU A 99 -15.61 11.44 -5.02
C GLU A 99 -14.90 10.15 -4.57
N ARG A 100 -15.12 9.06 -5.28
CA ARG A 100 -14.32 7.84 -5.14
C ARG A 100 -13.06 7.97 -5.97
N ALA A 101 -11.95 7.52 -5.41
CA ALA A 101 -10.65 7.46 -6.06
C ALA A 101 -10.17 6.01 -6.11
N PHE A 102 -9.74 5.60 -7.29
CA PHE A 102 -9.24 4.27 -7.56
C PHE A 102 -7.83 4.31 -8.12
N GLY A 103 -7.02 3.33 -7.74
CA GLY A 103 -5.73 3.11 -8.33
C GLY A 103 -4.98 2.03 -7.58
N PHE A 104 -3.71 2.29 -7.27
CA PHE A 104 -2.81 1.28 -6.72
C PHE A 104 -1.90 1.82 -5.64
N LEU A 105 -1.64 1.03 -4.61
CA LEU A 105 -0.40 1.18 -3.84
C LEU A 105 0.79 0.82 -4.73
N LEU A 106 1.94 1.45 -4.53
CA LEU A 106 3.14 1.17 -5.33
C LEU A 106 3.76 -0.22 -5.05
N SER A 107 3.15 -1.00 -4.15
CA SER A 107 3.38 -2.44 -3.99
C SER A 107 2.74 -3.26 -5.11
N GLY A 108 1.88 -2.65 -5.93
CA GLY A 108 1.12 -3.30 -6.99
C GLY A 108 -0.31 -3.69 -6.60
N GLN A 109 -0.71 -3.47 -5.34
CA GLN A 109 -2.05 -3.80 -4.85
C GLN A 109 -3.06 -2.74 -5.30
N PRO A 110 -4.19 -3.13 -5.90
CA PRO A 110 -5.31 -2.22 -6.12
C PRO A 110 -5.77 -1.61 -4.79
N HIS A 111 -6.14 -0.34 -4.82
CA HIS A 111 -6.60 0.37 -3.65
C HIS A 111 -7.64 1.41 -4.01
N ALA A 112 -8.61 1.60 -3.13
CA ALA A 112 -9.68 2.57 -3.27
C ALA A 112 -9.76 3.46 -2.04
N TRP A 113 -9.99 4.75 -2.25
CA TRP A 113 -10.14 5.76 -1.21
C TRP A 113 -11.08 6.86 -1.68
N TYR A 114 -11.19 7.95 -0.93
CA TYR A 114 -12.07 9.07 -1.24
C TYR A 114 -11.30 10.36 -1.51
N LEU A 115 -11.88 11.23 -2.33
CA LEU A 115 -11.47 12.62 -2.44
C LEU A 115 -12.61 13.48 -1.92
N VAL A 116 -12.30 14.36 -0.98
CA VAL A 116 -13.25 15.30 -0.35
C VAL A 116 -12.75 16.69 -0.65
N ASP A 117 -13.51 17.44 -1.47
CA ASP A 117 -13.10 18.74 -2.00
C ASP A 117 -11.70 18.68 -2.67
N GLY A 118 -11.41 17.56 -3.34
CA GLY A 118 -10.11 17.29 -3.97
C GLY A 118 -9.00 16.84 -3.02
N LEU A 119 -9.23 16.80 -1.70
CA LEU A 119 -8.27 16.30 -0.73
C LEU A 119 -8.46 14.80 -0.45
N PRO A 120 -7.38 14.03 -0.27
CA PRO A 120 -7.48 12.61 -0.04
C PRO A 120 -8.00 12.24 1.36
N LEU A 121 -8.97 11.34 1.41
CA LEU A 121 -9.49 10.72 2.63
C LEU A 121 -9.43 9.20 2.48
N ASP A 122 -8.72 8.52 3.37
CA ASP A 122 -8.52 7.06 3.28
C ASP A 122 -8.86 6.37 4.62
N PRO A 123 -10.15 6.06 4.84
CA PRO A 123 -10.59 5.39 6.06
C PRO A 123 -9.95 4.01 6.26
N LEU A 124 -9.74 3.27 5.16
CA LEU A 124 -9.19 1.92 5.19
C LEU A 124 -7.73 1.93 5.65
N LEU A 125 -6.88 2.78 5.06
CA LEU A 125 -5.48 2.90 5.50
C LEU A 125 -5.39 3.51 6.90
N TYR A 126 -6.27 4.45 7.26
CA TYR A 126 -6.34 4.97 8.62
C TYR A 126 -6.52 3.84 9.64
N GLN A 127 -7.58 3.03 9.49
CA GLN A 127 -7.89 1.93 10.41
C GLN A 127 -6.80 0.85 10.38
N THR A 128 -6.36 0.46 9.19
CA THR A 128 -5.32 -0.57 9.01
C THR A 128 -4.01 -0.18 9.73
N LEU A 129 -3.64 1.10 9.72
CA LEU A 129 -2.41 1.57 10.38
C LEU A 129 -2.57 1.75 11.89
N GLN A 130 -3.80 1.99 12.37
CA GLN A 130 -4.07 1.94 13.80
C GLN A 130 -3.94 0.52 14.36
N GLU A 131 -4.42 -0.47 13.61
CA GLU A 131 -4.35 -1.88 14.00
C GLU A 131 -2.95 -2.46 13.81
N ASN A 132 -2.35 -2.21 12.64
CA ASN A 132 -1.04 -2.69 12.24
C ASN A 132 -0.15 -1.53 11.71
N PRO A 133 0.61 -0.87 12.60
CA PRO A 133 1.51 0.22 12.23
C PRO A 133 2.59 -0.15 11.20
N THR A 134 2.86 -1.45 11.01
CA THR A 134 3.88 -1.94 10.07
C THR A 134 3.35 -2.18 8.66
N HIS A 135 2.03 -2.01 8.42
CA HIS A 135 1.38 -2.39 7.17
C HIS A 135 2.06 -1.83 5.91
N LEU A 136 2.55 -0.59 5.97
CA LEU A 136 3.21 0.08 4.83
C LEU A 136 4.74 0.04 4.89
N LEU A 137 5.33 -0.65 5.87
CA LEU A 137 6.77 -0.83 5.98
C LEU A 137 7.40 -1.45 4.72
N PRO A 138 6.76 -2.40 3.99
CA PRO A 138 7.26 -2.89 2.71
C PRO A 138 7.48 -1.79 1.65
N LEU A 139 6.72 -0.70 1.72
CA LEU A 139 6.87 0.46 0.84
C LEU A 139 7.95 1.45 1.31
N GLY A 140 8.62 1.14 2.42
CA GLY A 140 9.64 1.99 3.03
C GLY A 140 9.07 3.21 3.76
N VAL A 141 7.81 3.14 4.20
CA VAL A 141 7.11 4.24 4.88
C VAL A 141 6.41 3.77 6.14
N ALA A 142 6.28 4.70 7.08
CA ALA A 142 5.66 4.49 8.38
C ALA A 142 4.86 5.75 8.79
N PRO A 143 3.81 6.09 8.02
CA PRO A 143 3.01 7.27 8.30
C PRO A 143 2.23 7.11 9.61
N GLU A 144 1.86 8.23 10.24
CA GLU A 144 0.81 8.18 11.26
C GLU A 144 -0.54 7.97 10.57
N PRO A 145 -1.48 7.27 11.21
CA PRO A 145 -2.84 7.08 10.67
C PRO A 145 -3.49 8.40 10.27
N HIS A 146 -3.35 9.45 11.09
CA HIS A 146 -3.97 10.76 10.84
C HIS A 146 -3.53 11.43 9.53
N LEU A 147 -2.42 10.99 8.91
CA LEU A 147 -2.00 11.49 7.61
C LEU A 147 -3.05 11.23 6.53
N TYR A 148 -3.87 10.20 6.70
CA TYR A 148 -4.93 9.80 5.76
C TYR A 148 -6.25 10.57 5.93
N LEU A 149 -6.27 11.58 6.81
CA LEU A 149 -7.35 12.55 6.97
C LEU A 149 -7.03 13.83 6.20
N GLY A 150 -6.92 13.76 4.88
CA GLY A 150 -6.57 14.92 4.02
C GLY A 150 -5.19 14.82 3.36
N GLY A 151 -4.43 13.74 3.57
CA GLY A 151 -3.09 13.56 3.00
C GLY A 151 -2.78 12.13 2.56
N HIS A 152 -1.51 11.92 2.20
CA HIS A 152 -0.89 10.61 2.01
C HIS A 152 0.64 10.71 1.98
N GLU A 153 1.30 9.56 2.12
CA GLU A 153 2.74 9.34 2.15
C GLU A 153 3.40 9.27 0.77
N GLY A 154 2.60 9.23 -0.29
CA GLY A 154 3.08 9.25 -1.67
C GLY A 154 3.56 7.89 -2.15
N LYS A 155 3.05 6.78 -1.63
CA LYS A 155 3.31 5.43 -2.13
C LYS A 155 2.08 4.82 -2.77
N ARG A 156 1.35 5.66 -3.53
CA ARG A 156 0.19 5.26 -4.33
C ARG A 156 0.09 6.02 -5.65
N LEU A 157 -0.72 5.49 -6.55
CA LEU A 157 -1.07 6.04 -7.86
C LEU A 157 -2.60 6.19 -7.93
N LEU A 158 -3.07 7.40 -8.21
CA LEU A 158 -4.46 7.70 -8.58
C LEU A 158 -4.63 7.54 -10.09
N LEU A 159 -5.62 6.75 -10.50
CA LEU A 159 -5.96 6.49 -11.90
C LEU A 159 -7.34 7.02 -12.28
N LEU A 160 -8.34 6.78 -11.44
CA LEU A 160 -9.73 7.08 -11.77
C LEU A 160 -10.42 7.77 -10.60
N ARG A 161 -11.20 8.79 -10.92
CA ARG A 161 -12.10 9.50 -10.00
C ARG A 161 -13.53 9.31 -10.47
N THR A 162 -14.43 8.90 -9.59
CA THR A 162 -15.86 8.75 -9.92
C THR A 162 -16.73 9.49 -8.91
N PRO A 163 -17.94 9.92 -9.30
CA PRO A 163 -18.92 10.44 -8.34
C PRO A 163 -19.24 9.41 -7.24
N TRP A 164 -19.55 9.90 -6.04
CA TRP A 164 -20.04 9.09 -4.93
C TRP A 164 -21.38 9.62 -4.42
N PRO A 165 -22.37 8.77 -4.08
CA PRO A 165 -22.35 7.31 -4.16
C PRO A 165 -22.50 6.80 -5.61
N GLY A 166 -21.84 5.69 -5.94
CA GLY A 166 -21.84 5.10 -7.29
C GLY A 166 -20.42 4.83 -7.84
N GLY A 167 -20.35 4.15 -8.99
CA GLY A 167 -19.11 3.86 -9.73
C GLY A 167 -18.50 2.49 -9.42
N GLU A 168 -18.82 1.51 -10.25
CA GLU A 168 -17.94 0.38 -10.54
C GLU A 168 -17.49 0.54 -11.98
N GLU A 169 -16.19 0.72 -12.21
CA GLU A 169 -15.65 0.85 -13.55
C GLU A 169 -14.33 0.09 -13.67
N PRO A 170 -14.03 -0.44 -14.86
CA PRO A 170 -12.88 -1.30 -15.08
C PRO A 170 -11.57 -0.56 -14.78
N LEU A 171 -10.80 -1.13 -13.88
CA LEU A 171 -9.43 -0.73 -13.62
C LEU A 171 -8.47 -1.68 -14.31
N TRP A 172 -7.26 -1.20 -14.55
CA TRP A 172 -6.13 -2.06 -14.81
C TRP A 172 -6.06 -3.18 -13.77
N GLN A 173 -5.58 -4.35 -14.17
CA GLN A 173 -5.53 -5.51 -13.27
C GLN A 173 -4.31 -5.47 -12.35
N GLN A 174 -3.19 -4.94 -12.85
CA GLN A 174 -1.91 -5.00 -12.14
C GLN A 174 -1.07 -3.75 -12.39
N LEU A 175 -0.42 -3.25 -11.33
CA LEU A 175 0.68 -2.28 -11.40
C LEU A 175 1.99 -2.99 -11.04
N HIS A 176 2.98 -2.90 -11.92
CA HIS A 176 4.31 -3.48 -11.74
C HIS A 176 5.39 -2.41 -11.82
N PRO A 177 6.30 -2.32 -10.84
CA PRO A 177 7.53 -1.57 -11.00
C PRO A 177 8.44 -2.28 -12.03
N LEU A 178 8.95 -1.54 -13.01
CA LEU A 178 9.83 -2.08 -14.07
C LEU A 178 11.33 -2.00 -13.74
N GLY A 179 11.69 -1.37 -12.62
CA GLY A 179 13.08 -1.33 -12.16
C GLY A 179 13.53 -2.64 -11.54
N PHE A 180 14.84 -2.87 -11.48
CA PHE A 180 15.38 -4.00 -10.72
C PHE A 180 14.96 -3.90 -9.25
N GLN A 181 14.24 -4.91 -8.78
CA GLN A 181 13.85 -5.06 -7.39
C GLN A 181 14.61 -6.26 -6.80
N PRO A 182 15.75 -6.05 -6.10
CA PRO A 182 16.53 -7.15 -5.56
C PRO A 182 15.79 -7.88 -4.43
N LEU A 183 14.91 -7.17 -3.70
CA LEU A 183 14.35 -7.67 -2.45
C LEU A 183 13.56 -8.99 -2.59
N PRO A 184 12.65 -9.19 -3.57
CA PRO A 184 11.93 -10.45 -3.72
C PRO A 184 12.86 -11.63 -4.04
N PHE A 185 13.87 -11.42 -4.89
CA PHE A 185 14.85 -12.44 -5.23
C PHE A 185 15.72 -12.81 -4.02
N LEU A 186 16.28 -11.80 -3.34
CA LEU A 186 17.08 -12.00 -2.13
C LEU A 186 16.27 -12.67 -1.02
N ARG A 187 14.98 -12.32 -0.88
CA ARG A 187 14.05 -12.98 0.04
C ARG A 187 13.91 -14.47 -0.28
N GLY A 188 13.73 -14.81 -1.57
CA GLY A 188 13.64 -16.19 -2.02
C GLY A 188 14.89 -17.00 -1.66
N LEU A 189 16.07 -16.46 -1.96
CA LEU A 189 17.35 -17.09 -1.61
C LEU A 189 17.53 -17.24 -0.09
N ALA A 190 17.23 -16.18 0.66
CA ALA A 190 17.31 -16.16 2.12
C ALA A 190 16.41 -17.26 2.73
N PHE A 191 15.15 -17.36 2.33
CA PHE A 191 14.25 -18.39 2.86
C PHE A 191 14.56 -19.80 2.37
N ALA A 192 15.02 -19.96 1.13
CA ALA A 192 15.52 -21.25 0.65
C ALA A 192 16.71 -21.73 1.51
N SER A 193 17.67 -20.84 1.81
CA SER A 193 18.81 -21.19 2.67
C SER A 193 18.40 -21.52 4.10
N LEU A 194 17.35 -20.88 4.62
CA LEU A 194 16.78 -21.22 5.93
C LEU A 194 16.16 -22.61 5.93
N GLY A 195 15.42 -22.95 4.87
CA GLY A 195 14.84 -24.29 4.71
C GLY A 195 15.92 -25.37 4.65
N VAL A 196 16.99 -25.14 3.88
CA VAL A 196 18.14 -26.06 3.79
C VAL A 196 18.86 -26.18 5.14
N SER A 197 19.08 -25.08 5.84
CA SER A 197 19.66 -25.07 7.19
C SER A 197 18.80 -25.82 8.21
N ALA A 198 17.48 -25.66 8.15
CA ALA A 198 16.55 -26.38 9.01
C ALA A 198 16.54 -27.91 8.76
N LEU A 199 16.92 -28.36 7.57
CA LEU A 199 17.12 -29.77 7.24
C LEU A 199 18.48 -30.32 7.67
N GLY A 200 19.31 -29.51 8.36
CA GLY A 200 20.62 -29.92 8.90
C GLY A 200 21.81 -29.63 7.98
N LEU A 201 21.58 -28.99 6.83
CA LEU A 201 22.66 -28.59 5.91
C LEU A 201 23.07 -27.15 6.18
N ALA A 202 24.22 -26.95 6.84
CA ALA A 202 24.69 -25.63 7.22
C ALA A 202 24.99 -24.75 5.99
N THR A 203 24.12 -23.78 5.71
CA THR A 203 24.36 -22.79 4.64
C THR A 203 25.18 -21.58 5.11
N GLY A 204 25.29 -21.39 6.42
CA GLY A 204 25.84 -20.16 7.01
C GLY A 204 24.94 -18.94 6.77
N PRO A 205 25.33 -17.76 7.28
CA PRO A 205 24.51 -16.56 7.22
C PRO A 205 24.56 -15.87 5.84
N TRP A 206 25.42 -16.34 4.94
CA TRP A 206 25.83 -15.64 3.71
C TRP A 206 24.69 -15.37 2.73
N PHE A 207 23.68 -16.25 2.67
CA PHE A 207 22.51 -16.06 1.81
C PHE A 207 21.43 -15.17 2.47
N TYR A 208 21.45 -15.04 3.79
CA TYR A 208 20.50 -14.23 4.55
C TYR A 208 20.97 -12.77 4.73
N LEU A 209 22.28 -12.54 4.87
CA LEU A 209 22.86 -11.20 5.09
C LEU A 209 22.57 -10.20 3.96
N PRO A 210 22.67 -10.54 2.65
CA PRO A 210 22.32 -9.61 1.57
C PRO A 210 20.85 -9.19 1.62
N TYR A 211 19.96 -10.11 1.98
CA TYR A 211 18.54 -9.81 2.17
C TYR A 211 18.32 -8.82 3.32
N LEU A 212 18.98 -9.02 4.47
CA LEU A 212 18.92 -8.08 5.59
C LEU A 212 19.48 -6.70 5.21
N GLY A 213 20.60 -6.65 4.49
CA GLY A 213 21.17 -5.40 3.99
C GLY A 213 20.18 -4.64 3.09
N ALA A 214 19.54 -5.33 2.15
CA ALA A 214 18.54 -4.74 1.27
C ALA A 214 17.28 -4.26 2.06
N LEU A 215 16.84 -5.01 3.06
CA LEU A 215 15.75 -4.59 3.96
C LEU A 215 16.11 -3.31 4.72
N ILE A 216 17.32 -3.22 5.28
CA ILE A 216 17.79 -2.04 6.01
C ILE A 216 17.80 -0.81 5.10
N LEU A 217 18.31 -0.94 3.87
CA LEU A 217 18.34 0.16 2.91
C LEU A 217 16.94 0.63 2.52
N GLN A 218 16.01 -0.29 2.31
CA GLN A 218 14.65 0.04 1.86
C GLN A 218 13.73 0.52 3.01
N GLN A 219 13.86 -0.07 4.19
CA GLN A 219 12.89 0.07 5.28
C GLN A 219 13.48 0.70 6.54
N GLY A 220 14.80 0.76 6.69
CA GLY A 220 15.48 1.22 7.91
C GLY A 220 15.01 2.56 8.45
N PRO A 221 14.90 3.63 7.62
CA PRO A 221 14.39 4.92 8.09
C PRO A 221 12.95 4.86 8.61
N ALA A 222 12.08 4.08 7.96
CA ALA A 222 10.70 3.88 8.40
C ALA A 222 10.63 3.02 9.65
N LEU A 223 11.45 1.96 9.73
CA LEU A 223 11.56 1.09 10.89
C LEU A 223 12.03 1.87 12.13
N LYS A 224 13.01 2.77 11.98
CA LYS A 224 13.47 3.66 13.05
C LYS A 224 12.34 4.57 13.55
N LYS A 225 11.56 5.15 12.63
CA LYS A 225 10.39 5.98 12.99
C LYS A 225 9.32 5.17 13.72
N LEU A 226 9.04 3.94 13.28
CA LEU A 226 8.12 3.05 13.96
C LEU A 226 8.63 2.66 15.34
N PHE A 227 9.92 2.37 15.49
CA PHE A 227 10.48 1.94 16.77
C PHE A 227 10.27 2.99 17.87
N LEU A 228 10.37 4.27 17.52
CA LEU A 228 10.13 5.38 18.43
C LEU A 228 8.66 5.52 18.87
N ARG A 229 7.72 4.97 18.11
CA ARG A 229 6.27 5.06 18.39
C ARG A 229 5.69 3.78 18.96
N THR A 230 6.00 2.67 18.29
CA THR A 230 5.43 1.34 18.54
C THR A 230 6.56 0.30 18.60
N PRO A 231 7.48 0.40 19.58
CA PRO A 231 8.66 -0.47 19.66
C PRO A 231 8.27 -1.95 19.67
N ARG A 232 7.15 -2.30 20.29
CA ARG A 232 6.58 -3.66 20.34
C ARG A 232 6.44 -4.31 18.95
N HIS A 233 5.90 -3.59 17.96
CA HIS A 233 5.68 -4.12 16.61
C HIS A 233 6.98 -4.23 15.81
N VAL A 234 7.93 -3.33 16.07
CA VAL A 234 9.26 -3.40 15.46
C VAL A 234 10.06 -4.56 16.03
N LEU A 235 10.01 -4.75 17.35
CA LEU A 235 10.68 -5.86 18.02
C LEU A 235 10.20 -7.20 17.48
N GLU A 236 8.91 -7.39 17.22
CA GLU A 236 8.40 -8.62 16.60
C GLU A 236 9.17 -8.98 15.32
N SER A 237 9.28 -8.04 14.38
CA SER A 237 10.04 -8.23 13.13
C SER A 237 11.53 -8.47 13.38
N LEU A 238 12.14 -7.77 14.35
CA LEU A 238 13.55 -7.96 14.70
C LEU A 238 13.81 -9.35 15.30
N PHE A 239 12.93 -9.84 16.18
CA PHE A 239 13.03 -11.19 16.76
C PHE A 239 12.89 -12.26 15.68
N PHE A 240 11.99 -12.08 14.71
CA PHE A 240 11.88 -12.96 13.55
C PHE A 240 13.21 -13.03 12.77
N HIS A 241 13.79 -11.88 12.42
CA HIS A 241 15.03 -11.84 11.65
C HIS A 241 16.23 -12.38 12.44
N ALA A 242 16.28 -12.13 13.76
CA ALA A 242 17.31 -12.67 14.65
C ALA A 242 17.21 -14.19 14.77
N PHE A 243 16.00 -14.73 14.96
CA PHE A 243 15.74 -16.16 14.97
C PHE A 243 16.14 -16.82 13.65
N ALA A 244 15.69 -16.26 12.53
CA ALA A 244 16.05 -16.73 11.20
C ALA A 244 17.57 -16.78 11.01
N LEU A 245 18.29 -15.71 11.35
CA LEU A 245 19.75 -15.71 11.26
C LEU A 245 20.37 -16.80 12.15
N SER A 246 19.83 -17.01 13.36
CA SER A 246 20.33 -18.06 14.27
C SER A 246 20.24 -19.46 13.66
N VAL A 247 19.17 -19.77 12.93
CA VAL A 247 18.97 -21.08 12.26
C VAL A 247 20.11 -21.38 11.29
N THR A 248 20.71 -20.37 10.68
CA THR A 248 21.80 -20.55 9.69
C THR A 248 23.19 -20.76 10.30
N VAL A 249 23.36 -20.53 11.61
CA VAL A 249 24.68 -20.54 12.28
C VAL A 249 24.67 -21.42 13.52
N ASN A 250 23.83 -21.07 14.49
CA ASN A 250 23.66 -21.77 15.76
C ASN A 250 22.22 -21.53 16.23
N PRO A 251 21.29 -22.48 16.01
CA PRO A 251 19.89 -22.30 16.31
C PRO A 251 19.64 -21.87 17.76
N ARG A 252 18.91 -20.76 17.94
CA ARG A 252 18.49 -20.24 19.25
C ARG A 252 16.96 -20.27 19.33
N PRO A 253 16.35 -21.37 19.80
CA PRO A 253 14.89 -21.49 19.84
C PRO A 253 14.22 -20.42 20.71
N GLU A 254 14.94 -19.86 21.68
CA GLU A 254 14.45 -18.79 22.56
C GLU A 254 14.07 -17.53 21.78
N LEU A 255 14.79 -17.22 20.68
CA LEU A 255 14.45 -16.10 19.80
C LEU A 255 13.14 -16.36 19.05
N GLY A 256 12.92 -17.60 18.62
CA GLY A 256 11.68 -18.03 17.97
C GLY A 256 10.49 -17.96 18.92
N LEU A 257 10.66 -18.39 20.17
CA LEU A 257 9.65 -18.26 21.21
C LEU A 257 9.34 -16.79 21.53
N GLY A 258 10.38 -15.94 21.61
CA GLY A 258 10.20 -14.49 21.78
C GLY A 258 9.41 -13.85 20.64
N TYR A 259 9.72 -14.22 19.39
CA TYR A 259 8.92 -13.82 18.22
C TYR A 259 7.47 -14.28 18.34
N LEU A 260 7.22 -15.56 18.63
CA LEU A 260 5.85 -16.10 18.74
C LEU A 260 5.05 -15.41 19.85
N ALA A 261 5.67 -15.14 21.00
CA ALA A 261 5.04 -14.43 22.10
C ALA A 261 4.63 -13.00 21.68
N LEU A 262 5.54 -12.27 21.01
CA LEU A 262 5.25 -10.92 20.50
C LEU A 262 4.18 -10.94 19.41
N PHE A 263 4.25 -11.90 18.48
CA PHE A 263 3.27 -12.09 17.41
C PHE A 263 1.86 -12.30 17.98
N LEU A 264 1.71 -13.22 18.95
CA LEU A 264 0.43 -13.48 19.61
C LEU A 264 -0.05 -12.26 20.40
N TRP A 265 0.85 -11.62 21.16
CA TRP A 265 0.51 -10.41 21.92
C TRP A 265 0.01 -9.29 21.01
N ASN A 266 0.66 -9.10 19.85
CA ASN A 266 0.31 -8.04 18.91
C ASN A 266 -1.04 -8.28 18.26
N ARG A 267 -1.40 -9.55 18.03
CA ARG A 267 -2.70 -9.92 17.47
C ARG A 267 -3.84 -9.86 18.49
N LEU A 268 -3.56 -10.17 19.76
CA LEU A 268 -4.56 -10.13 20.84
C LEU A 268 -4.81 -8.71 21.39
N ARG A 269 -3.84 -7.81 21.24
CA ARG A 269 -3.97 -6.39 21.63
C ARG A 269 -3.52 -5.51 20.47
N PRO A 270 -4.41 -5.22 19.50
CA PRO A 270 -4.13 -4.25 18.44
C PRO A 270 -3.72 -2.91 19.04
N SER A 271 -2.93 -2.11 18.31
CA SER A 271 -2.49 -0.79 18.80
C SER A 271 -3.66 0.16 19.06
N ALA A 272 -4.83 -0.09 18.46
CA ALA A 272 -6.11 0.49 18.85
C ALA A 272 -6.74 -0.32 19.99
N ALA A 273 -6.41 0.02 21.23
CA ALA A 273 -7.42 0.02 22.26
C ALA A 273 -8.34 1.21 21.94
N THR A 274 -9.57 0.92 21.52
CA THR A 274 -10.69 1.85 21.53
C THR A 274 -10.62 2.74 22.78
N PRO A 275 -10.83 4.07 22.69
CA PRO A 275 -11.28 4.79 23.86
C PRO A 275 -12.58 4.11 24.32
N LYS A 276 -12.58 3.54 25.53
CA LYS A 276 -13.81 3.15 26.20
C LYS A 276 -14.54 4.43 26.59
N GLU A 277 -15.41 4.93 25.73
CA GLU A 277 -16.58 5.68 26.18
C GLU A 277 -17.77 5.21 25.33
N SER A 278 -18.48 4.23 25.89
CA SER A 278 -19.84 3.88 25.50
C SER A 278 -20.74 5.06 25.87
N PRO A 279 -21.57 5.59 24.97
CA PRO A 279 -22.59 6.57 25.31
C PRO A 279 -23.79 5.85 25.96
N GLU A 280 -23.65 5.36 27.19
CA GLU A 280 -24.78 4.86 27.99
C GLU A 280 -24.69 5.15 29.50
N GLU A 281 -23.84 6.08 29.94
CA GLU A 281 -23.89 6.62 31.31
C GLU A 281 -23.95 8.15 31.30
N ALA A 282 -25.14 8.69 31.03
CA ALA A 282 -25.57 10.05 31.37
C ALA A 282 -27.07 10.04 31.70
#